data_AF-A0A1M7H989-F1
#
_entry.id   AF-A0A1M7H989-F1
#
_cell.length_a   1.000
_cell.length_b   1.000
_cell.length_c   1.000
_cell.angle_alpha   90.00
_cell.angle_beta   90.00
_cell.angle_gamma   90.00
#
_symmetry.space_group_name_H-M   'P 1'
#
loop_
_entity.id
_entity.type
_entity.pdbx_description
1 polymer ?
#
loop_
_entity_poly.entity_id
_entity_poly.type
_entity_poly.pdbx_seq_one_letter_code
_entity_poly.pdbx_strand_id
1 'polypeptide(L)'
;MRACPFTHVLLPIGMLAAVWMTTAHAQESASALPDAAQRQQAQRQAEEEKIQSINRVESPDGPAVQPSPSGSELTGVMVDRTVTMAGKTFYRAFSQQAMGNPVIGNATITIRERPDARWGSQLWVMEGNRMYFRTQLSPKINEADRTAEEAVQVVEKAILRQRLKAAITSDKDLGSEELF
;
A
#
# COMPACT_ATOMS: atom_id res chain seq x y z
N MET A 1 49.33 -25.04 21.69
CA MET A 1 50.79 -24.87 21.88
C MET A 1 51.32 -24.28 20.57
N ARG A 2 51.96 -23.12 20.43
CA ARG A 2 52.61 -22.08 21.27
C ARG A 2 52.54 -20.78 20.41
N ALA A 3 52.04 -19.66 20.95
CA ALA A 3 52.78 -18.55 21.57
C ALA A 3 53.16 -17.40 20.60
N CYS A 4 52.65 -16.19 20.92
CA CYS A 4 53.12 -14.88 20.45
C CYS A 4 54.52 -14.54 21.05
N PRO A 5 55.22 -13.44 20.67
CA PRO A 5 54.92 -12.07 21.16
C PRO A 5 55.16 -10.94 20.11
N PHE A 6 54.40 -9.84 20.08
CA PHE A 6 54.46 -8.62 20.93
C PHE A 6 55.78 -7.86 20.84
N THR A 7 55.78 -6.59 20.37
CA THR A 7 56.58 -5.48 20.92
C THR A 7 56.05 -4.11 20.45
N HIS A 8 55.73 -3.25 21.42
CA HIS A 8 55.43 -1.81 21.39
C HIS A 8 56.70 -0.96 21.23
N VAL A 9 56.63 0.21 20.57
CA VAL A 9 57.40 1.45 20.87
C VAL A 9 56.65 2.63 20.19
N LEU A 10 55.90 3.52 20.85
CA LEU A 10 56.21 4.74 21.66
C LEU A 10 57.04 5.86 20.98
N LEU A 11 56.43 7.06 20.92
CA LEU A 11 56.89 8.42 20.55
C LEU A 11 58.39 8.75 20.77
N PRO A 12 59.01 9.71 20.03
CA PRO A 12 58.81 11.14 20.35
C PRO A 12 58.98 12.20 19.21
N ILE A 13 58.34 13.36 19.44
CA ILE A 13 58.80 14.76 19.27
C ILE A 13 60.06 14.99 18.42
N GLY A 14 59.97 15.88 17.41
CA GLY A 14 61.17 16.41 16.76
C GLY A 14 60.93 17.35 15.58
N MET A 15 60.65 18.62 15.89
CA MET A 15 60.78 19.79 15.03
C MET A 15 62.20 19.88 14.42
N LEU A 16 62.35 20.08 13.10
CA LEU A 16 63.03 21.23 12.47
C LEU A 16 63.29 21.03 10.98
N ALA A 17 63.21 22.16 10.29
CA ALA A 17 63.34 22.40 8.87
C ALA A 17 64.69 22.04 8.26
N ALA A 18 64.67 21.66 6.98
CA ALA A 18 65.69 22.07 6.01
C ALA A 18 65.10 22.04 4.60
N VAL A 19 64.74 23.25 4.14
CA VAL A 19 64.67 23.67 2.74
C VAL A 19 65.96 23.28 2.02
N TRP A 20 65.93 22.98 0.70
CA TRP A 20 66.85 23.46 -0.37
C TRP A 20 66.55 22.72 -1.70
N MET A 21 65.59 23.29 -2.43
CA MET A 21 65.58 23.70 -3.85
C MET A 21 66.37 22.96 -4.96
N THR A 22 65.68 22.88 -6.11
CA THR A 22 66.08 22.69 -7.53
C THR A 22 66.19 21.22 -8.02
N THR A 23 65.59 20.78 -9.14
CA THR A 23 65.14 21.44 -10.39
C THR A 23 63.82 20.84 -10.91
N ALA A 24 63.07 21.69 -11.61
CA ALA A 24 61.70 21.55 -12.06
C ALA A 24 61.42 20.40 -13.05
N HIS A 25 60.41 19.57 -12.73
CA HIS A 25 59.50 19.05 -13.74
C HIS A 25 58.37 20.06 -13.91
N ALA A 26 58.27 20.63 -15.11
CA ALA A 26 57.14 21.44 -15.52
C ALA A 26 55.87 20.59 -15.48
N GLN A 27 54.97 20.89 -14.53
CA GLN A 27 53.56 20.59 -14.68
C GLN A 27 52.80 21.89 -14.49
N GLU A 28 52.53 22.49 -15.63
CA GLU A 28 51.82 23.75 -15.79
C GLU A 28 50.45 23.63 -15.13
N SER A 29 50.32 24.31 -13.99
CA SER A 29 49.06 24.53 -13.32
C SER A 29 48.30 25.58 -14.13
N ALA A 30 47.57 25.14 -15.16
CA ALA A 30 46.57 25.98 -15.81
C ALA A 30 45.31 26.01 -14.93
N SER A 31 45.35 26.84 -13.90
CA SER A 31 44.19 27.21 -13.11
C SER A 31 43.25 28.10 -13.94
N ALA A 32 42.20 27.52 -14.54
CA ALA A 32 40.96 28.23 -14.87
C ALA A 32 39.86 27.25 -15.32
N LEU A 33 38.79 27.19 -14.52
CA LEU A 33 37.36 26.92 -14.82
C LEU A 33 36.68 25.91 -13.86
N PRO A 34 36.53 26.22 -12.54
CA PRO A 34 35.60 25.51 -11.64
C PRO A 34 34.12 25.88 -11.87
N ASP A 35 33.87 26.93 -12.64
CA ASP A 35 32.63 27.70 -12.59
C ASP A 35 31.46 27.00 -13.31
N ALA A 36 31.73 26.30 -14.42
CA ALA A 36 30.67 25.65 -15.21
C ALA A 36 30.04 24.44 -14.51
N ALA A 37 30.85 23.58 -13.87
CA ALA A 37 30.37 22.41 -13.14
C ALA A 37 29.62 22.80 -11.86
N GLN A 38 30.10 23.84 -11.16
CA GLN A 38 29.44 24.38 -9.97
C GLN A 38 28.11 25.05 -10.31
N ARG A 39 28.04 25.84 -11.39
CA ARG A 39 26.78 26.41 -11.90
C ARG A 39 25.76 25.32 -12.25
N GLN A 40 26.20 24.22 -12.85
CA GLN A 40 25.31 23.11 -13.21
C GLN A 40 24.82 22.30 -11.99
N GLN A 41 25.62 22.23 -10.92
CA GLN A 41 25.17 21.68 -9.64
C GLN A 41 24.17 22.61 -8.95
N ALA A 42 24.44 23.91 -8.91
CA ALA A 42 23.52 24.91 -8.34
C ALA A 42 22.17 24.96 -9.09
N GLN A 43 22.19 24.83 -10.42
CA GLN A 43 20.96 24.75 -11.23
C GLN A 43 20.16 23.48 -10.93
N ARG A 44 20.82 22.34 -10.75
CA ARG A 44 20.16 21.07 -10.37
C ARG A 44 19.56 21.14 -8.97
N GLN A 45 20.27 21.73 -8.02
CA GLN A 45 19.75 21.94 -6.66
C GLN A 45 18.53 22.86 -6.66
N ALA A 46 18.59 23.98 -7.40
CA ALA A 46 17.45 24.88 -7.54
C ALA A 46 16.24 24.22 -8.25
N GLU A 47 16.49 23.32 -9.20
CA GLU A 47 15.46 22.55 -9.88
C GLU A 47 14.83 21.48 -8.96
N GLU A 48 15.65 20.78 -8.17
CA GLU A 48 15.20 19.82 -7.15
C GLU A 48 14.36 20.50 -6.06
N GLU A 49 14.78 21.67 -5.58
CA GLU A 49 14.02 22.48 -4.63
C GLU A 49 12.67 22.92 -5.21
N LYS A 50 12.66 23.29 -6.51
CA LYS A 50 11.43 23.64 -7.21
C LYS A 50 10.48 22.44 -7.32
N ILE A 51 10.99 21.24 -7.61
CA ILE A 51 10.20 20.00 -7.65
C ILE A 51 9.63 19.67 -6.26
N GLN A 52 10.43 19.82 -5.21
CA GLN A 52 10.00 19.57 -3.83
C GLN A 52 8.90 20.56 -3.39
N SER A 53 8.97 21.81 -3.82
CA SER A 53 7.93 22.81 -3.52
C SER A 53 6.57 22.50 -4.15
N ILE A 54 6.54 21.84 -5.32
CA ILE A 54 5.30 21.41 -5.98
C ILE A 54 4.62 20.26 -5.23
N ASN A 55 5.40 19.37 -4.60
CA ASN A 55 4.89 18.22 -3.84
C ASN A 55 4.51 18.57 -2.40
N ARG A 56 4.68 19.83 -1.96
CA ARG A 56 4.24 20.26 -0.63
C ARG A 56 2.74 20.55 -0.66
N VAL A 57 1.96 19.58 -0.21
CA VAL A 57 0.49 19.65 -0.11
C VAL A 57 0.02 20.49 1.10
N GLU A 58 0.93 20.86 2.00
CA GLU A 58 0.61 21.59 3.23
C GLU A 58 0.96 23.08 3.11
N SER A 59 -0.07 23.91 3.20
CA SER A 59 0.07 25.37 3.31
C SER A 59 0.39 25.76 4.76
N PRO A 60 1.43 26.57 5.04
CA PRO A 60 1.82 26.94 6.41
C PRO A 60 0.76 27.76 7.15
N ASP A 61 -0.15 28.43 6.42
CA ASP A 61 -1.20 29.29 6.98
C ASP A 61 -2.62 28.68 6.83
N GLY A 62 -2.72 27.40 6.48
CA GLY A 62 -4.01 26.70 6.35
C GLY A 62 -4.54 26.18 7.69
N PRO A 63 -5.88 26.05 7.87
CA PRO A 63 -6.41 25.35 9.03
C PRO A 63 -5.83 23.93 9.07
N ALA A 64 -5.33 23.51 10.23
CA ALA A 64 -4.82 22.15 10.42
C ALA A 64 -5.90 21.16 9.98
N VAL A 65 -5.65 20.42 8.90
CA VAL A 65 -6.49 19.31 8.47
C VAL A 65 -6.29 18.21 9.48
N GLN A 66 -7.07 18.26 10.57
CA GLN A 66 -7.18 17.15 11.49
C GLN A 66 -7.84 16.01 10.71
N PRO A 67 -7.17 14.86 10.48
CA PRO A 67 -7.86 13.69 9.95
C PRO A 67 -8.94 13.36 10.96
N SER A 68 -10.20 13.59 10.60
CA SER A 68 -11.33 13.30 11.46
C SER A 68 -11.35 11.78 11.70
N PRO A 69 -11.22 11.28 12.95
CA PRO A 69 -11.27 9.84 13.23
C PRO A 69 -12.69 9.26 13.12
N SER A 70 -13.67 10.05 12.65
CA SER A 70 -15.09 9.70 12.61
C SER A 70 -15.74 10.02 11.26
N GLY A 71 -14.99 9.87 10.18
CA GLY A 71 -15.53 9.75 8.83
C GLY A 71 -15.27 8.35 8.31
N SER A 72 -16.16 7.41 8.63
CA SER A 72 -16.20 6.00 8.17
C SER A 72 -15.21 5.73 7.03
N GLU A 73 -14.00 5.29 7.38
CA GLU A 73 -13.06 4.77 6.42
C GLU A 73 -13.77 3.59 5.73
N LEU A 74 -14.26 3.82 4.51
CA LEU A 74 -14.76 2.77 3.62
C LEU A 74 -13.58 1.85 3.33
N THR A 75 -13.31 0.95 4.28
CA THR A 75 -12.15 0.06 4.26
C THR A 75 -12.39 -1.07 3.25
N GLY A 76 -13.66 -1.38 2.97
CA GLY A 76 -14.05 -2.37 1.98
C GLY A 76 -14.10 -1.81 0.56
N VAL A 77 -13.62 -2.61 -0.39
CA VAL A 77 -13.73 -2.36 -1.82
C VAL A 77 -14.73 -3.34 -2.42
N MET A 78 -15.71 -2.83 -3.18
CA MET A 78 -16.61 -3.67 -3.96
C MET A 78 -16.24 -3.63 -5.45
N VAL A 79 -15.99 -4.81 -6.03
CA VAL A 79 -15.57 -4.95 -7.43
C VAL A 79 -16.68 -5.60 -8.25
N ASP A 80 -17.10 -4.89 -9.30
CA ASP A 80 -18.06 -5.37 -10.28
C ASP A 80 -17.38 -6.17 -11.41
N ARG A 81 -17.69 -7.47 -11.52
CA ARG A 81 -17.32 -8.31 -12.67
C ARG A 81 -18.56 -8.94 -13.33
N THR A 82 -19.64 -8.18 -13.36
CA THR A 82 -20.86 -8.50 -14.10
C THR A 82 -20.81 -7.92 -15.52
N VAL A 83 -21.54 -8.53 -16.45
CA VAL A 83 -21.62 -8.11 -17.86
C VAL A 83 -23.05 -8.07 -18.38
N THR A 84 -23.99 -8.84 -17.80
CA THR A 84 -25.40 -8.81 -18.23
C THR A 84 -26.17 -7.70 -17.52
N MET A 85 -27.34 -7.34 -18.06
CA MET A 85 -28.23 -6.39 -17.38
C MET A 85 -28.70 -6.90 -16.02
N ALA A 86 -29.11 -8.17 -15.92
CA ALA A 86 -29.54 -8.76 -14.65
C ALA A 86 -28.39 -8.76 -13.62
N GLY A 87 -27.16 -9.08 -14.05
CA GLY A 87 -25.98 -9.00 -13.20
C GLY A 87 -25.66 -7.59 -12.72
N LYS A 88 -25.73 -6.59 -13.61
CA LYS A 88 -25.54 -5.17 -13.26
C LYS A 88 -26.60 -4.67 -12.28
N THR A 89 -27.85 -5.08 -12.48
CA THR A 89 -28.95 -4.79 -11.55
C THR A 89 -28.67 -5.38 -10.17
N PHE A 90 -28.33 -6.68 -10.12
CA PHE A 90 -27.96 -7.35 -8.87
C PHE A 90 -26.81 -6.62 -8.16
N TYR A 91 -25.74 -6.28 -8.89
CA TYR A 91 -24.60 -5.54 -8.34
C TYR A 91 -25.03 -4.21 -7.71
N ARG A 92 -25.84 -3.43 -8.43
CA ARG A 92 -26.34 -2.13 -7.94
C ARG A 92 -27.16 -2.32 -6.67
N ALA A 93 -28.16 -3.21 -6.67
CA ALA A 93 -29.00 -3.45 -5.51
C ALA A 93 -28.20 -3.96 -4.30
N PHE A 94 -27.28 -4.91 -4.52
CA PHE A 94 -26.40 -5.46 -3.49
C PHE A 94 -25.50 -4.37 -2.89
N SER A 95 -24.85 -3.57 -3.74
CA SER A 95 -23.93 -2.51 -3.30
C SER A 95 -24.63 -1.44 -2.45
N GLN A 96 -25.85 -1.04 -2.83
CA GLN A 96 -26.67 -0.08 -2.08
C GLN A 96 -26.98 -0.55 -0.66
N GLN A 97 -27.36 -1.82 -0.51
CA GLN A 97 -27.66 -2.38 0.81
C GLN A 97 -26.40 -2.68 1.61
N ALA A 98 -25.34 -3.14 0.95
CA ALA A 98 -24.07 -3.44 1.60
C ALA A 98 -23.39 -2.19 2.18
N MET A 99 -23.56 -1.01 1.56
CA MET A 99 -23.01 0.24 2.10
C MET A 99 -23.55 0.59 3.50
N GLY A 100 -24.80 0.23 3.81
CA GLY A 100 -25.38 0.41 5.14
C GLY A 100 -24.96 -0.67 6.16
N ASN A 101 -24.22 -1.70 5.71
CA ASN A 101 -23.85 -2.84 6.53
C ASN A 101 -22.38 -2.78 6.93
N PRO A 102 -22.03 -2.61 8.22
CA PRO A 102 -20.63 -2.50 8.64
C PRO A 102 -19.83 -3.79 8.47
N VAL A 103 -20.48 -4.96 8.42
CA VAL A 103 -19.80 -6.25 8.23
C VAL A 103 -19.29 -6.37 6.79
N ILE A 104 -20.16 -6.07 5.82
CA ILE A 104 -19.86 -6.17 4.39
C ILE A 104 -19.09 -4.93 3.89
N GLY A 105 -19.44 -3.73 4.37
CA GLY A 105 -18.79 -2.47 3.98
C GLY A 105 -17.30 -2.37 4.31
N ASN A 106 -16.82 -3.19 5.24
CA ASN A 106 -15.40 -3.29 5.60
C ASN A 106 -14.68 -4.47 4.91
N ALA A 107 -15.35 -5.23 4.05
CA ALA A 107 -14.79 -6.38 3.35
C ALA A 107 -14.45 -6.05 1.89
N THR A 108 -13.44 -6.74 1.32
CA THR A 108 -13.16 -6.64 -0.11
C THR A 108 -14.00 -7.67 -0.87
N ILE A 109 -15.12 -7.24 -1.41
CA ILE A 109 -16.11 -8.10 -2.08
C ILE A 109 -15.97 -8.00 -3.59
N THR A 110 -15.96 -9.14 -4.27
CA THR A 110 -16.06 -9.23 -5.73
C THR A 110 -17.35 -9.95 -6.10
N ILE A 111 -18.16 -9.30 -6.94
CA ILE A 111 -19.32 -9.94 -7.57
C ILE A 111 -18.91 -10.38 -8.96
N ARG A 112 -18.91 -11.70 -9.20
CA ARG A 112 -18.54 -12.29 -10.49
C ARG A 112 -19.75 -12.89 -11.16
N GLU A 113 -19.82 -12.69 -12.47
CA GLU A 113 -20.84 -13.30 -13.31
C GLU A 113 -20.24 -14.22 -14.36
N ARG A 114 -21.01 -15.25 -14.73
CA ARG A 114 -20.86 -16.01 -15.97
C ARG A 114 -22.20 -15.98 -16.72
N PRO A 115 -22.28 -15.31 -17.88
CA PRO A 115 -23.48 -15.35 -18.72
C PRO A 115 -23.74 -16.75 -19.27
N ASP A 116 -25.02 -17.14 -19.31
CA ASP A 116 -25.51 -18.37 -19.92
C ASP A 116 -26.77 -18.08 -20.75
N ALA A 117 -26.68 -18.19 -22.07
CA ALA A 117 -27.80 -17.83 -22.95
C ALA A 117 -29.08 -18.65 -22.72
N ARG A 118 -28.96 -19.87 -22.17
CA ARG A 118 -30.10 -20.78 -21.98
C ARG A 118 -30.78 -20.58 -20.63
N TRP A 119 -30.00 -20.29 -19.59
CA TRP A 119 -30.49 -20.25 -18.20
C TRP A 119 -30.30 -18.89 -17.51
N GLY A 120 -29.83 -17.85 -18.22
CA GLY A 120 -29.65 -16.50 -17.70
C GLY A 120 -28.21 -16.20 -17.31
N SER A 121 -27.91 -16.03 -16.03
CA SER A 121 -26.53 -15.85 -15.60
C SER A 121 -26.24 -16.46 -14.23
N GLN A 122 -25.05 -17.01 -14.09
CA GLN A 122 -24.56 -17.53 -12.83
C GLN A 122 -23.77 -16.44 -12.13
N LEU A 123 -24.13 -16.11 -10.90
CA LEU A 123 -23.45 -15.12 -10.07
C LEU A 123 -22.82 -15.73 -8.83
N TRP A 124 -21.72 -15.11 -8.39
CA TRP A 124 -21.01 -15.43 -7.17
C TRP A 124 -20.63 -14.15 -6.44
N VAL A 125 -20.79 -14.15 -5.12
CA VAL A 125 -20.25 -13.12 -4.22
C VAL A 125 -19.06 -13.71 -3.48
N MET A 126 -17.90 -13.07 -3.60
CA MET A 126 -16.64 -13.59 -3.09
C MET A 126 -15.85 -12.54 -2.29
N GLU A 127 -15.03 -13.00 -1.36
CA GLU A 127 -13.96 -12.21 -0.71
C GLU A 127 -12.63 -12.94 -0.95
N GLY A 128 -11.76 -12.33 -1.76
CA GLY A 128 -10.58 -13.01 -2.29
C GLY A 128 -10.94 -14.31 -3.02
N ASN A 129 -10.47 -15.45 -2.50
CA ASN A 129 -10.75 -16.79 -3.03
C ASN A 129 -11.95 -17.49 -2.38
N ARG A 130 -12.59 -16.88 -1.37
CA ARG A 130 -13.70 -17.50 -0.65
C ARG A 130 -15.04 -17.04 -1.24
N MET A 131 -15.90 -18.00 -1.53
CA MET A 131 -17.24 -17.77 -2.04
C MET A 131 -18.26 -17.83 -0.89
N TYR A 132 -19.08 -16.79 -0.74
CA TYR A 132 -20.11 -16.72 0.30
C TYR A 132 -21.51 -16.97 -0.24
N PHE A 133 -21.76 -16.62 -1.49
CA PHE A 133 -23.06 -16.76 -2.12
C PHE A 133 -22.91 -17.15 -3.59
N ARG A 134 -23.85 -17.96 -4.07
CA ARG A 134 -23.96 -18.38 -5.46
C ARG A 134 -25.43 -18.49 -5.84
N THR A 135 -25.80 -17.94 -6.98
CA THR A 135 -27.17 -18.06 -7.51
C THR A 135 -27.19 -18.08 -9.02
N GLN A 136 -28.22 -18.69 -9.60
CA GLN A 136 -28.57 -18.55 -11.01
C GLN A 136 -29.64 -17.46 -11.11
N LEU A 137 -29.33 -16.35 -11.77
CA LEU A 137 -30.32 -15.32 -12.07
C LEU A 137 -30.99 -15.61 -13.40
N SER A 138 -32.31 -15.50 -13.42
CA SER A 138 -33.03 -15.38 -14.68
C SER A 138 -32.73 -14.02 -15.35
N PRO A 139 -33.02 -13.87 -16.65
CA PRO A 139 -32.89 -12.59 -17.34
C PRO A 139 -33.81 -11.46 -16.82
N LYS A 140 -34.70 -11.74 -15.85
CA LYS A 140 -35.69 -10.77 -15.35
C LYS A 140 -35.09 -9.87 -14.28
N ILE A 141 -35.19 -8.55 -14.49
CA ILE A 141 -34.62 -7.53 -13.61
C ILE A 141 -35.18 -7.61 -12.18
N ASN A 142 -36.49 -7.77 -12.01
CA ASN A 142 -37.13 -7.83 -10.67
C ASN A 142 -36.69 -9.05 -9.83
N GLU A 143 -36.15 -10.08 -10.45
CA GLU A 143 -35.58 -11.22 -9.72
C GLU A 143 -34.19 -10.87 -9.20
N ALA A 144 -33.38 -10.17 -10.00
CA ALA A 144 -32.05 -9.72 -9.60
C ALA A 144 -32.07 -8.84 -8.33
N ASP A 145 -33.02 -7.91 -8.22
CA ASP A 145 -33.15 -7.05 -7.03
C ASP A 145 -33.48 -7.86 -5.76
N ARG A 146 -34.48 -8.73 -5.84
CA ARG A 146 -34.89 -9.58 -4.70
C ARG A 146 -33.78 -10.56 -4.30
N THR A 147 -33.09 -11.13 -5.27
CA THR A 147 -31.96 -12.03 -4.99
C THR A 147 -30.78 -11.26 -4.39
N ALA A 148 -30.58 -9.98 -4.73
CA ALA A 148 -29.56 -9.15 -4.10
C ALA A 148 -29.86 -8.89 -2.62
N GLU A 149 -31.12 -8.62 -2.26
CA GLU A 149 -31.59 -8.49 -0.87
C GLU A 149 -31.29 -9.75 -0.05
N GLU A 150 -31.62 -10.91 -0.60
CA GLU A 150 -31.32 -12.20 0.04
C GLU A 150 -29.81 -12.42 0.18
N ALA A 151 -29.05 -12.13 -0.88
CA ALA A 151 -27.61 -12.33 -0.91
C ALA A 151 -26.90 -11.52 0.19
N VAL A 152 -27.30 -10.27 0.43
CA VAL A 152 -26.72 -9.44 1.49
C VAL A 152 -26.85 -10.12 2.85
N GLN A 153 -28.04 -10.62 3.20
CA GLN A 153 -28.27 -11.29 4.48
C GLN A 153 -27.45 -12.58 4.62
N VAL A 154 -27.31 -13.35 3.54
CA VAL A 154 -26.53 -14.59 3.54
C VAL A 154 -25.04 -14.29 3.69
N VAL A 155 -24.53 -13.32 2.92
CA VAL A 155 -23.12 -12.94 2.91
C VAL A 155 -22.71 -12.33 4.25
N GLU A 156 -23.51 -11.43 4.81
CA GLU A 156 -23.28 -10.87 6.16
C GLU A 156 -23.11 -11.96 7.21
N LYS A 157 -24.08 -12.88 7.30
CA LYS A 157 -24.05 -14.00 8.26
C LYS A 157 -22.83 -14.89 8.04
N ALA A 158 -22.45 -15.13 6.78
CA ALA A 158 -21.31 -15.97 6.44
C ALA A 158 -19.99 -15.32 6.86
N ILE A 159 -19.80 -14.02 6.56
CA ILE A 159 -18.61 -13.26 6.97
C ILE A 159 -18.52 -13.18 8.49
N LEU A 160 -19.62 -12.86 9.18
CA LEU A 160 -19.63 -12.73 10.63
C LEU A 160 -19.25 -14.05 11.32
N ARG A 161 -19.82 -15.17 10.89
CA ARG A 161 -19.45 -16.50 11.39
C ARG A 161 -17.99 -16.84 11.14
N GLN A 162 -17.48 -16.48 9.96
CA GLN A 162 -16.08 -16.73 9.60
C GLN A 162 -15.13 -15.92 10.50
N ARG A 163 -15.42 -14.64 10.72
CA ARG A 163 -14.63 -13.78 11.62
C ARG A 163 -14.67 -14.28 13.07
N LEU A 164 -15.84 -14.68 13.55
CA LEU A 164 -15.98 -15.27 14.89
C LEU A 164 -15.15 -16.55 15.03
N LYS A 165 -15.23 -17.45 14.04
CA LYS A 165 -14.44 -18.69 14.03
C LYS A 165 -12.93 -18.39 14.04
N ALA A 166 -12.48 -17.41 13.25
CA ALA A 166 -11.08 -17.01 13.19
C ALA A 166 -10.61 -16.45 14.55
N ALA A 167 -11.39 -15.56 15.17
CA ALA A 167 -11.07 -15.01 16.48
C ALA A 167 -10.96 -16.08 17.58
N ILE A 168 -11.88 -17.06 17.59
CA ILE A 168 -11.85 -18.15 18.58
C ILE A 168 -10.68 -19.12 18.34
N THR A 169 -10.33 -19.39 17.08
CA THR A 169 -9.28 -20.37 16.75
C THR A 169 -7.89 -19.78 16.90
N SER A 170 -7.70 -18.49 16.58
CA SER A 170 -6.40 -17.82 16.63
C SER A 170 -5.82 -17.71 18.04
N ASP A 171 -6.68 -17.55 19.06
CA ASP A 171 -6.26 -17.45 20.46
C ASP A 171 -5.86 -18.82 21.05
N LYS A 172 -6.42 -19.90 20.51
CA LYS A 172 -6.23 -21.26 21.05
C LYS A 172 -4.92 -21.92 20.61
N ASP A 173 -4.36 -21.51 19.48
CA ASP A 173 -3.17 -22.14 18.88
C ASP A 173 -1.86 -21.40 19.20
N LEU A 174 -1.92 -20.25 19.89
CA LEU A 174 -0.75 -19.49 20.32
C LEU A 174 -0.43 -19.80 21.79
N GLY A 175 0.66 -20.54 22.03
CA GLY A 175 1.21 -20.73 23.38
C GLY A 175 1.82 -19.44 23.91
N SER A 176 1.86 -19.26 25.24
CA SER A 176 2.51 -18.08 25.85
C SER A 176 4.00 -17.93 25.50
N GLU A 177 4.62 -18.99 25.00
CA GLU A 177 6.00 -19.00 24.50
C GLU A 177 6.20 -18.44 23.08
N GLU A 178 5.14 -18.02 22.38
CA GLU A 178 5.22 -17.43 21.03
C GLU A 178 4.98 -15.91 21.04
N LEU A 179 4.79 -15.30 22.23
CA LEU A 179 4.46 -13.87 22.42
C LEU A 179 5.67 -13.01 22.85
N PHE A 180 6.89 -13.37 22.44
CA PHE A 180 8.13 -12.68 22.85
C PHE A 180 8.53 -11.52 21.93
#